data_AF-A0A4Y3G0K9-F1
#
_entry.id   AF-A0A4Y3G0K9-F1
#
_cell.length_a   1.000
_cell.length_b   1.000
_cell.length_c   1.000
_cell.angle_alpha   90.00
_cell.angle_beta   90.00
_cell.angle_gamma   90.00
#
_symmetry.space_group_name_H-M   'P 1'
#
loop_
_entity.id
_entity.type
_entity.pdbx_description
1 polymer ?
#
loop_
_entity_poly.entity_id
_entity_poly.type
_entity_poly.pdbx_seq_one_letter_code
_entity_poly.pdbx_strand_id
1 'polypeptide(L)'
;MTPYRDRYFRTLKTLDTFVDRALGLTYKGKYLSGFHYICDLLRAASANTYLETVGKRADSIHMAIKQVPTADVYWEYRKTVEILGGRFTLNEQDVILAFDYTDEDFYGDVQGFWIHGWTGKHAVTGHCLIIQ
;
A
#
# COMPACT_ATOMS: atom_id res chain seq x y z
N MET A 1 -30.23 -1.45 5.00
CA MET A 1 -28.78 -1.16 5.02
C MET A 1 -28.64 0.35 5.23
N THR A 2 -27.78 0.83 6.13
CA THR A 2 -27.68 2.28 6.40
C THR A 2 -26.89 2.97 5.28
N PRO A 3 -27.24 4.20 4.86
CA PRO A 3 -26.58 4.91 3.75
C PRO A 3 -25.05 5.01 3.91
N TYR A 4 -24.58 5.13 5.15
CA TYR A 4 -23.16 5.17 5.50
C TYR A 4 -22.44 3.86 5.21
N ARG A 5 -23.06 2.71 5.51
CA ARG A 5 -22.45 1.39 5.27
C ARG A 5 -22.21 1.15 3.79
N ASP A 6 -23.15 1.53 2.94
CA ASP A 6 -23.04 1.35 1.49
C ASP A 6 -21.99 2.28 0.87
N ARG A 7 -21.83 3.48 1.44
CA ARG A 7 -20.75 4.40 1.06
C ARG A 7 -19.38 3.80 1.41
N TYR A 8 -19.19 3.36 2.65
CA TYR A 8 -17.92 2.77 3.09
C TYR A 8 -17.57 1.51 2.30
N PHE A 9 -18.53 0.62 2.08
CA PHE A 9 -18.31 -0.59 1.30
C PHE A 9 -17.85 -0.28 -0.13
N ARG A 10 -18.49 0.71 -0.79
CA ARG A 10 -18.07 1.15 -2.12
C ARG A 10 -16.67 1.75 -2.13
N THR A 11 -16.34 2.60 -1.15
CA THR A 11 -15.00 3.20 -1.04
C THR A 11 -13.94 2.12 -0.82
N LEU A 12 -14.17 1.16 0.08
CA LEU A 12 -13.25 0.05 0.32
C LEU A 12 -13.08 -0.81 -0.93
N LYS A 13 -14.15 -1.05 -1.69
CA LYS A 13 -14.07 -1.81 -2.94
C LYS A 13 -13.29 -1.07 -4.04
N THR A 14 -13.44 0.25 -4.13
CA THR A 14 -12.63 1.08 -5.03
C THR A 14 -11.16 1.01 -4.64
N LEU A 15 -10.84 1.11 -3.35
CA LEU A 15 -9.47 1.01 -2.85
C LEU A 15 -8.87 -0.38 -3.09
N ASP A 16 -9.65 -1.45 -2.89
CA ASP A 16 -9.24 -2.84 -3.16
C ASP A 16 -8.88 -3.03 -4.64
N THR A 17 -9.75 -2.55 -5.52
CA THR A 17 -9.53 -2.61 -6.97
C THR A 17 -8.30 -1.80 -7.39
N PHE A 18 -8.09 -0.63 -6.78
CA PHE A 18 -6.91 0.18 -7.02
C PHE A 18 -5.63 -0.55 -6.60
N VAL A 19 -5.57 -1.08 -5.37
CA VAL A 19 -4.39 -1.78 -4.86
C VAL A 19 -4.11 -3.04 -5.68
N ASP A 20 -5.13 -3.83 -6.01
CA ASP A 20 -4.97 -5.02 -6.83
C ASP A 20 -4.37 -4.70 -8.19
N ARG A 21 -4.90 -3.69 -8.89
CA ARG A 21 -4.42 -3.34 -10.23
C ARG A 21 -3.07 -2.65 -10.20
N ALA A 22 -2.85 -1.73 -9.25
CA ALA A 22 -1.61 -0.99 -9.12
C ALA A 22 -0.43 -1.92 -8.78
N LEU A 23 -0.68 -2.99 -8.04
CA LEU A 23 0.33 -3.95 -7.59
C LEU A 23 0.27 -5.28 -8.36
N GLY A 24 -0.48 -5.37 -9.46
CA GLY A 24 -0.59 -6.59 -10.28
C GLY A 24 -1.09 -7.82 -9.51
N LEU A 25 -1.84 -7.64 -8.42
CA LEU A 25 -2.30 -8.71 -7.56
C LEU A 25 -3.51 -9.41 -8.18
N THR A 26 -3.59 -10.72 -7.98
CA THR A 26 -4.74 -11.50 -8.40
C THR A 26 -5.85 -11.45 -7.35
N TYR A 27 -6.98 -10.86 -7.72
CA TYR A 27 -8.19 -10.86 -6.90
C TYR A 27 -8.60 -12.31 -6.58
N LYS A 28 -8.57 -12.68 -5.29
CA LYS A 28 -8.84 -14.04 -4.77
C LYS A 28 -7.87 -15.14 -5.25
N GLY A 29 -6.56 -14.85 -5.26
CA GLY A 29 -5.52 -15.88 -5.38
C GLY A 29 -5.24 -16.63 -4.06
N LYS A 30 -4.30 -17.59 -4.11
CA LYS A 30 -3.70 -18.21 -2.90
C LYS A 30 -2.85 -17.23 -2.08
N TYR A 31 -2.53 -16.07 -2.67
CA TYR A 31 -1.61 -15.08 -2.14
C TYR A 31 -2.36 -13.83 -1.63
N LEU A 32 -1.61 -12.90 -1.05
CA LEU A 32 -2.14 -11.63 -0.54
C LEU A 32 -2.81 -10.84 -1.69
N SER A 33 -4.06 -10.45 -1.46
CA SER A 33 -4.80 -9.49 -2.30
C SER A 33 -4.76 -8.09 -1.70
N GLY A 34 -5.21 -7.08 -2.46
CA GLY A 34 -5.36 -5.70 -2.03
C GLY A 34 -6.08 -5.56 -0.70
N PHE A 35 -7.15 -6.33 -0.48
CA PHE A 35 -7.88 -6.40 0.79
C PHE A 35 -6.98 -6.60 2.03
N HIS A 36 -5.93 -7.40 1.92
CA HIS A 36 -5.00 -7.66 3.01
C HIS A 36 -4.10 -6.44 3.31
N TYR A 37 -3.76 -5.67 2.27
CA TYR A 37 -2.94 -4.46 2.38
C TYR A 37 -3.75 -3.23 2.79
N ILE A 38 -5.03 -3.14 2.39
CA ILE A 38 -5.91 -2.00 2.69
C ILE A 38 -5.96 -1.68 4.18
N CYS A 39 -6.06 -2.70 5.04
CA CYS A 39 -6.12 -2.48 6.48
C CYS A 39 -4.85 -1.81 7.02
N ASP A 40 -3.68 -2.27 6.57
CA ASP A 40 -2.39 -1.72 7.01
C ASP A 40 -2.20 -0.31 6.43
N LEU A 41 -2.55 -0.10 5.16
CA LEU A 41 -2.53 1.22 4.49
C LEU A 41 -3.45 2.25 5.16
N LEU A 42 -4.70 1.87 5.46
CA LEU A 42 -5.65 2.77 6.11
C LEU A 42 -5.21 3.12 7.53
N ARG A 43 -4.63 2.16 8.27
CA ARG A 43 -4.09 2.41 9.61
C ARG A 43 -2.91 3.39 9.56
N ALA A 44 -1.97 3.15 8.65
CA ALA A 44 -0.80 4.02 8.45
C ALA A 44 -1.23 5.45 8.13
N ALA A 45 -2.15 5.60 7.16
CA ALA A 45 -2.71 6.89 6.79
C ALA A 45 -3.46 7.57 7.95
N SER A 46 -4.29 6.82 8.68
CA SER A 46 -5.08 7.37 9.79
C SER A 46 -4.23 7.82 10.99
N ALA A 47 -3.07 7.18 11.19
CA ALA A 47 -2.13 7.50 12.26
C ALA A 47 -0.99 8.42 11.81
N ASN A 48 -1.01 8.90 10.55
CA ASN A 48 0.05 9.69 9.93
C ASN A 48 1.45 9.10 10.18
N THR A 49 1.60 7.81 9.89
CA THR A 49 2.82 7.03 10.19
C THR A 49 3.11 6.03 9.08
N TYR A 50 4.21 5.29 9.23
CA TYR A 50 4.69 4.33 8.24
C TYR A 50 4.00 2.97 8.35
N LEU A 51 3.94 2.23 7.24
CA LEU A 51 3.39 0.87 7.18
C LEU A 51 4.09 -0.07 8.16
N GLU A 52 5.40 0.08 8.28
CA GLU A 52 6.32 -0.63 9.18
C GLU A 52 5.93 -0.44 10.65
N THR A 53 5.31 0.70 10.99
CA THR A 53 4.92 1.03 12.35
C THR A 53 3.59 0.37 12.74
N VAL A 54 2.67 0.18 11.79
CA VAL A 54 1.29 -0.26 12.06
C VAL A 54 0.96 -1.67 11.58
N GLY A 55 1.79 -2.23 10.69
CA GLY A 55 1.49 -3.45 9.94
C GLY A 55 2.66 -4.43 9.94
N LYS A 56 2.34 -5.72 9.87
CA LYS A 56 3.33 -6.80 9.76
C LYS A 56 3.67 -7.17 8.31
N ARG A 57 3.11 -6.45 7.34
CA ARG A 57 3.20 -6.73 5.91
C ARG A 57 3.92 -5.65 5.12
N ALA A 58 4.61 -4.72 5.79
CA ALA A 58 5.36 -3.65 5.13
C ALA A 58 6.34 -4.24 4.09
N ASP A 59 7.10 -5.28 4.46
CA ASP A 59 8.01 -5.98 3.54
C ASP A 59 7.28 -6.60 2.34
N SER A 60 6.11 -7.21 2.56
CA SER A 60 5.33 -7.81 1.47
C SER A 60 4.80 -6.75 0.50
N ILE A 61 4.35 -5.60 1.02
CA ILE A 61 3.90 -4.46 0.21
C ILE A 61 5.07 -3.88 -0.58
N HIS A 62 6.23 -3.67 0.07
CA HIS A 62 7.44 -3.19 -0.57
C HIS A 62 7.88 -4.08 -1.74
N MET A 63 7.90 -5.40 -1.52
CA MET A 63 8.23 -6.35 -2.57
C MET A 63 7.22 -6.35 -3.71
N ALA A 64 5.92 -6.22 -3.42
CA ALA A 64 4.88 -6.11 -4.45
C ALA A 64 5.06 -4.84 -5.30
N ILE A 65 5.37 -3.69 -4.68
CA ILE A 65 5.66 -2.44 -5.38
C ILE A 65 6.88 -2.58 -6.27
N LYS A 66 7.95 -3.25 -5.80
CA LYS A 66 9.17 -3.47 -6.60
C LYS A 66 8.97 -4.39 -7.81
N GLN A 67 7.92 -5.22 -7.80
CA GLN A 67 7.65 -6.19 -8.87
C GLN A 67 6.82 -5.61 -10.01
N VAL A 68 6.20 -4.44 -9.83
CA VAL A 68 5.38 -3.79 -10.84
C VAL A 68 6.10 -2.61 -11.49
N PRO A 69 5.88 -2.36 -12.80
CA PRO A 69 6.29 -1.12 -13.42
C PRO A 69 5.66 0.09 -12.70
N THR A 70 6.43 1.17 -12.49
CA THR A 70 5.90 2.44 -11.95
C THR A 70 4.72 2.96 -12.77
N ALA A 71 4.67 2.64 -14.06
CA ALA A 71 3.55 2.98 -14.95
C ALA A 71 2.21 2.41 -14.46
N ASP A 72 2.17 1.21 -13.88
CA ASP A 72 0.93 0.58 -13.44
C ASP A 72 0.31 1.37 -12.28
N VAL A 73 1.14 1.76 -11.32
CA VAL A 73 0.74 2.63 -10.20
C VAL A 73 0.27 4.00 -10.71
N TYR A 74 1.03 4.60 -11.63
CA TYR A 74 0.67 5.90 -12.21
C TYR A 74 -0.69 5.87 -12.93
N TRP A 75 -0.91 4.89 -13.80
CA TRP A 75 -2.14 4.79 -14.58
C TRP A 75 -3.35 4.47 -13.73
N GLU A 76 -3.23 3.58 -12.74
CA GLU A 76 -4.31 3.28 -11.82
C GLU A 76 -4.61 4.44 -10.86
N TYR A 77 -3.58 5.21 -10.46
CA TYR A 77 -3.78 6.44 -9.68
C TYR A 77 -4.57 7.47 -10.50
N ARG A 78 -4.11 7.77 -11.72
CA ARG A 78 -4.78 8.70 -12.64
C ARG A 78 -6.23 8.31 -12.86
N LYS A 79 -6.50 7.04 -13.18
CA LYS A 79 -7.84 6.51 -13.41
C LYS A 79 -8.73 6.63 -12.18
N THR A 80 -8.18 6.38 -10.99
CA THR A 80 -8.90 6.52 -9.73
C THR A 80 -9.27 7.98 -9.47
N VAL A 81 -8.33 8.91 -9.69
CA VAL A 81 -8.58 10.36 -9.57
C VAL A 81 -9.62 10.82 -10.59
N GLU A 82 -9.60 10.34 -11.85
CA GLU A 82 -10.62 10.66 -12.86
C GLU A 82 -12.02 10.19 -12.42
N ILE A 83 -12.12 8.96 -11.89
CA ILE A 83 -13.40 8.41 -11.37
C ILE A 83 -13.92 9.21 -10.18
N LEU A 84 -13.04 9.52 -9.22
CA LEU A 84 -13.41 10.31 -8.04
C LEU A 84 -13.74 11.74 -8.44
N GLY A 85 -12.99 12.31 -9.38
CA GLY A 85 -13.17 13.65 -9.92
C GLY A 85 -14.54 13.84 -10.54
N GLY A 86 -14.95 12.92 -11.43
CA GLY A 86 -16.29 12.93 -12.00
C GLY A 86 -17.39 12.72 -10.95
N ARG A 87 -17.15 11.86 -9.95
CA ARG A 87 -18.12 11.57 -8.89
C ARG A 87 -18.36 12.76 -7.96
N PHE A 88 -17.33 13.54 -7.68
CA PHE A 88 -17.39 14.69 -6.79
C PHE A 88 -17.53 16.02 -7.56
N THR A 89 -17.74 15.96 -8.88
CA THR A 89 -17.82 17.14 -9.77
C THR A 89 -16.67 18.12 -9.54
N LEU A 90 -15.44 17.59 -9.39
CA LEU A 90 -14.25 18.39 -9.10
C LEU A 90 -13.95 19.42 -10.21
N ASN A 91 -14.45 19.18 -11.43
CA ASN A 91 -14.36 20.11 -12.55
C ASN A 91 -15.25 21.35 -12.40
N GLU A 92 -16.19 21.35 -11.45
CA GLU A 92 -17.11 22.46 -11.16
C GLU A 92 -16.74 23.20 -9.86
N GLN A 93 -15.61 22.84 -9.25
CA GLN A 93 -15.17 23.33 -7.95
C GLN A 93 -13.78 23.96 -8.05
N ASP A 94 -13.51 24.93 -7.18
CA ASP A 94 -12.16 25.46 -6.99
C ASP A 94 -11.34 24.45 -6.18
N VAL A 95 -10.58 23.60 -6.88
CA VAL A 95 -9.74 22.56 -6.28
C VAL A 95 -8.31 23.05 -6.14
N ILE A 96 -7.76 22.97 -4.93
CA ILE A 96 -6.33 23.16 -4.67
C ILE A 96 -5.68 21.78 -4.58
N LEU A 97 -4.72 21.51 -5.47
CA LEU A 97 -3.92 20.30 -5.41
C LEU A 97 -2.63 20.60 -4.64
N ALA A 98 -2.51 20.03 -3.45
CA ALA A 98 -1.29 20.10 -2.65
C ALA A 98 -0.48 18.82 -2.83
N PHE A 99 0.78 18.96 -3.24
CA PHE A 99 1.75 17.87 -3.27
C PHE A 99 2.76 18.10 -2.16
N ASP A 100 2.94 17.09 -1.30
CA ASP A 100 4.05 17.03 -0.38
C ASP A 100 5.12 16.14 -1.03
N TYR A 101 6.24 16.75 -1.44
CA TYR A 101 7.37 16.04 -2.01
C TYR A 101 8.53 16.10 -1.02
N THR A 102 8.85 14.95 -0.45
CA THR A 102 10.04 14.74 0.36
C THR A 102 11.12 14.06 -0.46
N ASP A 103 12.28 14.70 -0.53
CA ASP A 103 13.51 14.21 -1.18
C ASP A 103 14.26 13.15 -0.33
N GLU A 104 13.60 12.64 0.72
CA GLU A 104 14.18 11.62 1.59
C GLU A 104 14.20 10.28 0.84
N ASP A 105 15.40 9.72 0.65
CA ASP A 105 15.60 8.31 0.30
C ASP A 105 15.08 7.43 1.46
N PHE A 106 13.76 7.27 1.55
CA PHE A 106 13.10 6.40 2.55
C PHE A 106 13.61 4.96 2.47
N TYR A 107 14.10 4.57 1.30
CA TYR A 107 14.77 3.32 1.04
C TYR A 107 16.19 3.61 0.58
N GLY A 108 17.05 4.11 1.48
CA GLY A 108 18.49 4.21 1.21
C GLY A 108 19.04 2.94 0.56
N ASP A 109 20.19 3.03 -0.10
CA ASP A 109 20.81 1.94 -0.89
C ASP A 109 20.44 0.56 -0.38
N VAL A 110 19.91 -0.31 -1.26
CA VAL A 110 19.51 -1.68 -0.92
C VAL A 110 20.64 -2.36 -0.16
N GLN A 111 20.60 -2.30 1.16
CA GLN A 111 21.54 -3.01 1.98
C GLN A 111 21.13 -4.46 1.88
N GLY A 112 22.03 -5.28 1.34
CA GLY A 112 21.86 -6.73 1.31
C GLY A 112 21.55 -7.29 2.70
N PHE A 113 21.19 -8.57 2.76
CA PHE A 113 20.86 -9.23 4.02
C PHE A 113 21.88 -8.87 5.12
N TRP A 114 21.39 -8.24 6.18
CA TRP A 114 22.13 -8.10 7.44
C TRP A 114 22.18 -9.47 8.12
N ILE A 115 22.94 -10.39 7.55
CA ILE A 115 23.34 -11.62 8.22
C ILE A 115 24.48 -11.21 9.15
N HIS A 116 24.14 -10.82 10.38
CA HIS A 116 25.14 -10.78 11.43
C HIS A 116 25.74 -12.18 11.58
N GLY A 117 27.04 -12.29 11.35
CA GLY A 117 27.80 -13.51 11.58
C GLY A 117 27.54 -14.03 12.98
N TRP A 118 27.22 -15.32 13.06
CA TRP A 118 26.92 -16.05 14.28
C TRP A 118 28.04 -15.88 15.32
N THR A 119 27.78 -15.11 16.37
CA THR A 119 28.59 -15.10 17.60
C THR A 119 27.73 -15.63 18.73
N GLY A 120 27.91 -16.90 19.07
CA GLY A 120 27.03 -17.64 19.96
C GLY A 120 26.80 -17.01 21.35
N LYS A 121 25.77 -17.59 22.01
CA LYS A 121 25.29 -17.47 23.39
C LYS A 121 24.08 -16.58 23.68
N HIS A 122 23.69 -15.64 22.80
CA HIS A 122 22.47 -14.83 22.99
C HIS A 122 21.73 -14.53 21.67
N ALA A 123 21.27 -15.57 20.96
CA ALA A 123 20.56 -15.40 19.70
C ALA A 123 19.25 -14.62 19.90
N VAL A 124 19.10 -13.50 19.18
CA VAL A 124 17.80 -12.88 18.93
C VAL A 124 17.03 -13.81 18.00
N THR A 125 15.89 -14.32 18.43
CA THR A 125 14.98 -15.13 17.61
C THR A 125 14.37 -14.23 16.53
N GLY A 126 15.02 -14.14 15.38
CA GLY A 126 14.42 -13.57 14.18
C GLY A 126 13.31 -14.49 13.67
N HIS A 127 12.09 -13.95 13.57
CA HIS A 127 10.96 -14.67 13.00
C HIS A 127 11.08 -14.64 11.47
N CYS A 128 11.62 -15.70 10.87
CA CYS A 128 11.67 -15.85 9.41
C CYS A 128 10.36 -16.48 8.93
N LEU A 129 9.62 -15.78 8.06
CA LEU A 129 8.45 -16.32 7.38
C LEU A 129 8.84 -16.63 5.93
N ILE A 130 9.08 -17.91 5.63
CA ILE A 130 9.31 -18.39 4.26
C ILE A 130 7.94 -18.64 3.65
N ILE A 131 7.58 -17.91 2.59
CA ILE A 131 6.38 -18.17 1.78
C ILE A 131 6.85 -18.96 0.56
N GLN A 132 6.44 -20.23 0.48
CA GLN A 132 6.55 -21.08 -0.72
C GLN A 132 5.38 -20.82 -1.68
#